data_AF-A0AAN7BJE2-F1
#
_entry.id   AF-A0AAN7BJE2-F1
#
_cell.length_a   1.000
_cell.length_b   1.000
_cell.length_c   1.000
_cell.angle_alpha   90.00
_cell.angle_beta   90.00
_cell.angle_gamma   90.00
#
_symmetry.space_group_name_H-M   'P 1'
#
loop_
_entity.id
_entity.type
_entity.pdbx_description
1 polymer ?
#
loop_
_entity_poly.entity_id
_entity_poly.type
_entity_poly.pdbx_seq_one_letter_code
_entity_poly.pdbx_strand_id
1 'polypeptide(L)' 'MCKFIQRQYSCRHLRFIAASWCVDYTVTHIRCPPNVAHFESVEDICGDCKLKMAPPAPWEHMIKRKNKQEGSSSSVEKD' A
#
# COMPACT_ATOMS: atom_id res chain seq x y z
N MET A 1 -18.39 12.51 -3.37
CA MET A 1 -17.49 11.35 -3.52
C MET A 1 -16.05 11.81 -3.72
N CYS A 2 -15.08 11.23 -3.00
CA CYS A 2 -13.66 11.57 -3.15
C CYS A 2 -13.15 11.24 -4.55
N LYS A 3 -12.09 11.92 -5.01
CA LYS A 3 -11.40 11.60 -6.26
C LYS A 3 -10.02 11.03 -5.96
N PHE A 4 -9.63 10.01 -6.71
CA PHE A 4 -8.38 9.31 -6.51
C PHE A 4 -7.53 9.32 -7.79
N ILE A 5 -6.23 9.31 -7.60
CA ILE A 5 -5.23 8.98 -8.60
C ILE A 5 -4.87 7.51 -8.40
N GLN A 6 -4.94 6.74 -9.47
CA GLN A 6 -4.37 5.39 -9.48
C GLN A 6 -2.91 5.49 -9.94
N ARG A 7 -1.97 5.22 -9.03
CA ARG A 7 -0.53 5.23 -9.32
C ARG A 7 0.02 3.82 -9.36
N GLN A 8 0.65 3.45 -10.48
CA GLN A 8 1.40 2.20 -10.64
C GLN A 8 2.90 2.46 -10.47
N TYR A 9 3.55 1.68 -9.60
CA TYR A 9 4.98 1.76 -9.33
C TYR A 9 5.74 0.68 -10.11
N SER A 10 7.05 0.86 -10.33
CA SER A 10 7.91 -0.13 -11.00
C SER A 10 7.98 -1.47 -10.26
N CYS A 11 7.76 -1.47 -8.94
CA CYS A 11 7.60 -2.69 -8.14
C CYS A 11 6.25 -3.40 -8.35
N ARG A 12 5.47 -3.04 -9.38
CA ARG A 12 4.14 -3.55 -9.76
C ARG A 12 3.03 -3.34 -8.72
N HIS A 13 3.29 -2.61 -7.65
CA HIS A 13 2.25 -2.22 -6.70
C HIS A 13 1.41 -1.07 -7.24
N LEU A 14 0.12 -1.13 -6.96
CA LEU A 14 -0.85 -0.10 -7.25
C LEU A 14 -1.25 0.63 -5.97
N ARG A 15 -1.36 1.95 -6.02
CA ARG A 15 -1.86 2.78 -4.91
C ARG A 15 -2.95 3.72 -5.41
N PHE A 16 -3.96 3.91 -4.57
CA PHE A 16 -4.96 4.96 -4.74
C PHE A 16 -4.61 6.12 -3.80
N ILE A 17 -4.28 7.27 -4.39
CA ILE A 17 -3.92 8.49 -3.67
C ILE A 17 -5.07 9.46 -3.83
N ALA A 18 -5.57 10.05 -2.74
CA ALA A 18 -6.66 11.01 -2.86
C ALA A 18 -6.16 12.28 -3.57
N ALA A 19 -6.81 12.64 -4.68
CA ALA A 19 -6.64 13.92 -5.36
C ALA A 19 -7.52 15.00 -4.71
N SER A 20 -8.72 14.62 -4.28
CA SER A 20 -9.64 15.49 -3.55
C SER A 20 -10.52 14.69 -2.60
N TRP A 21 -10.81 15.31 -1.45
CA TRP A 21 -11.71 14.77 -0.44
C TRP A 21 -13.10 15.36 -0.61
N CYS A 22 -14.15 14.55 -0.43
CA CYS A 22 -15.51 15.08 -0.34
C CYS A 22 -15.85 15.46 1.10
N VAL A 23 -16.91 16.27 1.26
CA VAL A 23 -17.38 16.76 2.57
C VAL A 23 -17.69 15.61 3.54
N ASP A 24 -18.32 14.54 3.07
CA ASP A 24 -18.64 13.39 3.93
C ASP A 24 -17.38 12.77 4.56
N TYR A 25 -16.27 12.72 3.82
CA TYR A 25 -15.01 12.20 4.34
C TYR A 25 -14.42 13.13 5.41
N THR A 26 -14.51 14.46 5.23
CA THR A 26 -13.95 15.40 6.21
C THR A 26 -14.68 15.35 7.55
N VAL A 27 -15.94 14.91 7.54
CA VAL A 27 -16.74 14.73 8.76
C VAL A 27 -16.55 13.33 9.35
N THR A 28 -16.72 12.29 8.53
CA THR A 28 -16.82 10.90 9.01
C THR A 28 -15.48 10.16 9.03
N HIS A 29 -14.50 10.61 8.25
CA HIS A 29 -13.25 9.91 7.96
C HIS A 29 -13.44 8.51 7.34
N ILE A 30 -14.65 8.18 6.88
CA ILE A 30 -14.97 6.93 6.18
C ILE A 30 -14.60 7.09 4.71
N ARG A 31 -13.72 6.22 4.20
CA ARG A 31 -13.29 6.27 2.80
C ARG A 31 -14.43 5.93 1.85
N CYS A 32 -14.60 6.74 0.81
CA CYS A 32 -15.47 6.40 -0.30
C CYS A 32 -14.92 5.21 -1.12
N PRO A 33 -15.78 4.51 -1.88
CA PRO A 33 -15.33 3.67 -2.98
C PRO A 33 -14.40 4.48 -3.93
N PRO A 34 -13.35 3.84 -4.50
CA PRO A 34 -12.40 4.54 -5.36
C PRO A 34 -13.10 5.09 -6.61
N ASN A 35 -13.07 6.41 -6.78
CA ASN A 35 -13.42 7.09 -8.03
C ASN A 35 -12.14 7.62 -8.68
N VAL A 36 -11.60 6.88 -9.65
CA VAL A 36 -10.34 7.22 -10.30
C VAL A 36 -10.54 8.38 -11.27
N ALA A 37 -9.87 9.50 -11.01
CA ALA A 37 -9.87 10.68 -11.87
C ALA A 37 -8.66 10.74 -12.81
N HIS A 38 -7.55 10.11 -12.41
CA HIS A 38 -6.30 10.14 -13.17
C HIS A 38 -5.46 8.88 -12.92
N PHE A 39 -4.63 8.53 -13.92
CA PHE A 39 -3.73 7.39 -13.87
C PHE A 39 -2.28 7.87 -14.02
N GLU A 40 -1.41 7.39 -13.14
CA GLU A 40 0.03 7.70 -13.16
C GLU A 40 0.85 6.41 -13.19
N SER A 41 1.93 6.42 -13.97
CA SER A 41 2.98 5.41 -13.92
C SER A 41 4.27 6.07 -13.46
N VAL A 42 4.92 5.51 -12.44
CA VAL A 42 6.17 6.03 -11.90
C VAL A 42 7.24 4.94 -11.89
N GLU A 43 8.47 5.32 -12.24
CA GLU A 43 9.63 4.41 -12.26
C GLU A 43 10.13 4.06 -10.86
N ASP A 44 9.69 4.82 -9.86
CA ASP A 44 10.04 4.62 -8.46
C ASP A 44 9.37 3.36 -7.87
N ILE A 45 9.98 2.78 -6.83
CA ILE A 45 9.36 1.72 -6.03
C ILE A 45 8.45 2.30 -4.93
N CYS A 46 7.43 1.56 -4.50
CA CYS A 46 6.49 2.06 -3.49
C CYS A 46 7.10 2.13 -2.08
N GLY A 47 6.50 2.90 -1.18
CA GLY A 47 6.99 3.10 0.19
C GLY A 47 7.20 1.81 0.98
N ASP A 48 6.29 0.84 0.89
CA ASP A 48 6.42 -0.44 1.61
C ASP A 48 7.58 -1.27 1.08
N CYS A 49 7.86 -1.23 -0.23
CA CYS A 49 9.04 -1.88 -0.81
C CYS A 49 10.32 -1.16 -0.38
N LYS A 50 10.31 0.18 -0.34
CA LYS A 50 11.45 0.97 0.16
C LYS A 50 11.78 0.58 1.61
N LEU A 51 10.77 0.44 2.48
CA LEU A 51 10.95 0.03 3.87
C LEU A 51 11.53 -1.38 4.02
N LYS A 52 11.11 -2.34 3.18
CA LYS A 52 11.65 -3.71 3.19
C LYS A 52 13.11 -3.78 2.71
N MET A 53 13.52 -2.86 1.85
CA MET A 53 14.88 -2.79 1.32
C MET A 53 15.82 -1.95 2.19
N ALA A 54 15.27 -1.10 3.06
CA ALA A 54 16.07 -0.29 3.97
C ALA A 54 16.83 -1.20 4.96
N PRO A 55 18.07 -0.84 5.33
CA PRO A 55 18.73 -1.51 6.44
C PRO A 55 17.88 -1.35 7.71
N PRO A 56 17.85 -2.38 8.58
CA PRO A 56 17.12 -2.28 9.84
C PRO A 56 17.66 -1.10 10.65
N ALA A 57 16.77 -0.46 11.40
CA ALA A 57 17.21 0.63 12.27
C ALA A 57 18.22 0.09 13.31
N PRO A 58 19.23 0.86 13.74
CA PRO A 58 20.24 0.36 14.69
C PRO A 58 19.63 -0.18 16.00
N TRP A 59 18.49 0.36 16.42
CA TRP A 59 17.74 -0.06 17.62
C TRP A 59 16.73 -1.18 17.35
N GLU A 60 16.57 -1.64 16.11
CA GLU A 60 15.52 -2.61 15.75
C GLU A 60 15.70 -3.95 16.46
N HIS A 61 16.95 -4.34 16.73
CA HIS A 61 17.27 -5.53 17.52
C HIS A 61 16.77 -5.46 18.97
N MET A 62 16.41 -4.27 19.48
CA MET A 62 15.86 -4.08 20.82
C MET A 62 14.36 -4.41 20.91
N ILE A 63 13.66 -4.53 19.76
CA ILE A 63 12.22 -4.83 19.72
C ILE A 63 11.99 -6.34 19.86
N LYS A 64 11.40 -6.78 20.98
CA LYS A 64 10.99 -8.18 21.17
C LYS A 64 9.69 -8.48 20.41
N ARG A 65 9.79 -8.85 19.12
CA ARG A 65 8.65 -9.36 18.34
C ARG A 65 8.44 -10.85 18.64
N LYS A 66 7.22 -11.27 19.01
CA LYS A 66 6.88 -12.70 19.08
C LYS A 66 6.77 -13.23 17.64
N ASN A 67 7.67 -14.13 17.24
CA ASN A 67 7.59 -14.79 15.93
C ASN A 67 6.27 -15.57 15.82
N LYS A 68 5.39 -15.16 14.90
CA LYS A 68 4.33 -16.02 14.38
C LYS A 68 4.76 -16.45 12.99
N GLN A 69 5.23 -17.69 12.87
CA GLN A 69 5.70 -18.26 11.61
C GLN A 69 4.61 -18.19 10.53
N GLU A 70 5.09 -17.90 9.32
CA GLU A 70 4.38 -17.86 8.06
C GLU A 70 3.74 -19.21 7.73
N GLY A 71 2.48 -19.18 7.34
CA GLY A 71 1.75 -20.31 6.77
C GLY A 71 0.90 -19.81 5.61
N SER A 72 1.49 -19.68 4.43
CA SER A 72 0.72 -19.64 3.18
C SER A 72 1.48 -20.41 2.10
N SER A 73 1.48 -21.74 2.23
CA SER A 73 1.67 -22.63 1.09
C SER A 73 0.40 -22.54 0.24
N SER A 74 0.42 -21.78 -0.86
CA SER A 74 -0.59 -21.93 -1.90
C SER A 74 -0.10 -23.00 -2.88
N SER A 75 -0.65 -24.20 -2.76
CA SER A 75 -0.54 -25.26 -3.77
C SER A 75 -1.13 -24.76 -5.10
N VAL A 76 -0.39 -24.97 -6.19
CA VAL A 76 -0.90 -24.82 -7.55
C VAL A 76 -1.64 -26.12 -7.89
N GLU A 77 -2.97 -26.08 -7.97
CA GLU A 77 -3.75 -27.11 -8.67
C GLU A 77 -3.74 -26.81 -10.17
N LYS A 78 -3.52 -27.86 -10.95
CA LYS A 78 -3.35 -27.87 -12.40
C LYS A 78 -4.38 -28.85 -12.93
N ASP A 79 -5.36 -28.36 -13.67
CA ASP A 79 -6.19 -29.14 -14.60
C ASP A 79 -5.64 -29.00 -16.02
#